data_AF-A0A246JYQ3-F1
#
_entry.id   AF-A0A246JYQ3-F1
#
_cell.length_a   1.000
_cell.length_b   1.000
_cell.length_c   1.000
_cell.angle_alpha   90.00
_cell.angle_beta   90.00
_cell.angle_gamma   90.00
#
_symmetry.space_group_name_H-M   'P 1'
#
loop_
_entity.id
_entity.type
_entity.pdbx_description
1 polymer ?
#
loop_
_entity_poly.entity_id
_entity_poly.type
_entity_poly.pdbx_seq_one_letter_code
_entity_poly.pdbx_strand_id
1 'polypeptide(L)'
;MPKEFAMNLLDVTVSRDEFQYRLQINQRALRGAVEGQSFSIIAERIAQNGLSERIRLVASILYRDGGLIIIIRHNHKELARWPVTDMLAVDIGVEEIIDQLPPLLAGDPIIGCAIRAGLSAVLGQSVQCYRLSSQMEHIMERAMAVLHCLRQNLQPIGMKAGRKFFSCIAGF
;
A
#
# COMPACT_ATOMS: atom_id res chain seq x y z
N MET A 1 13.38 -14.86 -25.58
CA MET A 1 12.99 -15.24 -24.22
C MET A 1 12.43 -14.00 -23.53
N PRO A 2 11.11 -13.86 -23.35
CA PRO A 2 10.58 -12.72 -22.64
C PRO A 2 10.86 -12.92 -21.15
N LYS A 3 11.50 -11.91 -20.54
CA LYS A 3 11.76 -11.85 -19.09
C LYS A 3 10.44 -12.02 -18.36
N GLU A 4 10.40 -12.96 -17.42
CA GLU A 4 9.32 -13.11 -16.45
C GLU A 4 9.09 -11.76 -15.77
N PHE A 5 7.98 -11.11 -16.14
CA PHE A 5 7.40 -10.08 -15.30
C PHE A 5 6.95 -10.80 -14.04
N ALA A 6 7.71 -10.67 -12.95
CA ALA A 6 7.20 -10.95 -11.62
C ALA A 6 5.94 -10.07 -11.44
N MET A 7 4.77 -10.65 -11.70
CA MET A 7 3.50 -10.04 -11.36
C MET A 7 3.44 -10.09 -9.84
N ASN A 8 3.57 -8.93 -9.19
CA ASN A 8 3.34 -8.78 -7.76
C ASN A 8 1.85 -9.09 -7.48
N LEU A 9 1.55 -10.38 -7.34
CA LEU A 9 0.25 -10.90 -6.94
C LEU A 9 0.25 -10.97 -5.42
N LEU A 10 -0.76 -10.37 -4.81
CA LEU A 10 -1.05 -10.53 -3.41
C LEU A 10 -1.92 -11.79 -3.26
N ASP A 11 -1.37 -12.82 -2.63
CA ASP A 11 -2.11 -14.03 -2.25
C ASP A 11 -2.82 -13.78 -0.91
N VAL A 12 -4.15 -13.75 -0.92
CA VAL A 12 -4.97 -13.57 0.29
C VAL A 12 -5.84 -14.80 0.47
N THR A 13 -5.81 -15.41 1.66
CA THR A 13 -6.67 -16.54 2.00
C THR A 13 -7.74 -16.11 2.98
N VAL A 14 -8.99 -16.49 2.69
CA VAL A 14 -10.18 -16.04 3.42
C VAL A 14 -11.07 -17.23 3.67
N SER A 15 -11.40 -17.49 4.91
CA SER A 15 -12.32 -18.56 5.29
C SER A 15 -13.69 -17.94 5.54
N ARG A 16 -14.72 -18.44 4.84
CA ARG A 16 -16.11 -18.04 5.10
C ARG A 16 -17.06 -19.20 4.82
N ASP A 17 -17.95 -19.43 5.77
CA ASP A 17 -18.85 -20.58 5.80
C ASP A 17 -18.04 -21.89 5.73
N GLU A 18 -18.39 -22.81 4.82
CA GLU A 18 -17.70 -24.09 4.61
C GLU A 18 -16.59 -24.02 3.54
N PHE A 19 -16.19 -22.82 3.12
CA PHE A 19 -15.24 -22.62 2.02
C PHE A 19 -14.03 -21.79 2.42
N GLN A 20 -12.88 -22.15 1.89
CA GLN A 20 -11.69 -21.30 1.85
C GLN A 20 -11.55 -20.69 0.46
N TYR A 21 -11.30 -19.39 0.40
CA TYR A 21 -11.09 -18.64 -0.83
C TYR A 21 -9.64 -18.17 -0.86
N ARG A 22 -8.88 -18.61 -1.87
CA ARG A 22 -7.54 -18.09 -2.18
C ARG A 22 -7.67 -17.09 -3.32
N LEU A 23 -7.38 -15.84 -3.03
CA LEU A 23 -7.49 -14.70 -3.93
C LEU A 23 -6.10 -14.34 -4.45
N GLN A 24 -5.99 -14.13 -5.76
CA GLN A 24 -4.79 -13.59 -6.39
C GLN A 24 -5.09 -12.19 -6.91
N ILE A 25 -4.67 -11.18 -6.15
CA ILE A 25 -4.96 -9.79 -6.48
C ILE A 25 -3.72 -9.16 -7.08
N ASN A 26 -3.85 -8.63 -8.29
CA ASN A 26 -2.77 -7.87 -8.90
C ASN A 26 -2.58 -6.55 -8.15
N GLN A 27 -1.44 -6.38 -7.47
CA GLN A 27 -1.16 -5.18 -6.70
C GLN A 27 -1.17 -3.91 -7.57
N ARG A 28 -0.85 -4.00 -8.87
CA ARG A 28 -0.96 -2.84 -9.78
C ARG A 28 -2.40 -2.36 -9.94
N ALA A 29 -3.38 -3.26 -9.92
CA ALA A 29 -4.78 -2.90 -9.95
C ALA A 29 -5.20 -2.16 -8.67
N LEU A 30 -4.53 -2.43 -7.55
CA LEU A 30 -4.75 -1.74 -6.28
C LEU A 30 -4.00 -0.40 -6.19
N ARG A 31 -2.85 -0.27 -6.86
CA ARG A 31 -2.03 0.97 -6.84
C ARG A 31 -2.69 2.14 -7.57
N GLY A 32 -3.58 1.87 -8.53
CA GLY A 32 -4.40 2.88 -9.23
C GLY A 32 -5.86 2.95 -8.77
N ALA A 33 -6.16 2.32 -7.63
CA ALA A 33 -7.51 2.20 -7.10
C ALA A 33 -8.13 3.56 -6.78
N VAL A 34 -9.18 3.92 -7.51
CA VAL A 34 -10.02 5.09 -7.19
C VAL A 34 -11.36 4.65 -6.62
N GLU A 35 -11.99 5.51 -5.81
CA GLU A 35 -13.33 5.26 -5.31
C GLU A 35 -14.32 4.99 -6.45
N GLY A 36 -15.18 3.98 -6.27
CA GLY A 36 -16.18 3.57 -7.26
C GLY A 36 -15.65 2.61 -8.32
N GLN A 37 -14.33 2.38 -8.37
CA GLN A 37 -13.76 1.39 -9.29
C GLN A 37 -14.12 -0.03 -8.85
N SER A 38 -14.46 -0.87 -9.82
CA SER A 38 -14.67 -2.30 -9.62
C SER A 38 -13.88 -3.11 -10.64
N PHE A 39 -13.34 -4.24 -10.21
CA PHE A 39 -12.57 -5.15 -11.06
C PHE A 39 -12.87 -6.61 -10.71
N SER A 40 -12.73 -7.47 -11.73
CA SER A 40 -12.90 -8.91 -11.55
C SER A 40 -11.62 -9.52 -10.99
N ILE A 41 -11.75 -10.34 -9.96
CA ILE A 41 -10.67 -11.14 -9.38
C ILE A 41 -10.99 -12.61 -9.66
N ILE A 42 -9.97 -13.38 -10.03
CA ILE A 42 -10.08 -14.85 -10.09
C ILE A 42 -9.66 -15.38 -8.72
N ALA A 43 -10.54 -16.18 -8.11
CA ALA A 43 -10.28 -16.82 -6.83
C ALA A 43 -10.42 -18.32 -6.96
N GLU A 44 -9.67 -19.04 -6.14
CA GLU A 44 -9.80 -20.48 -5.95
C GLU A 44 -10.65 -20.72 -4.70
N ARG A 45 -11.83 -21.32 -4.89
CA ARG A 45 -12.73 -21.74 -3.80
C ARG A 45 -12.45 -23.20 -3.48
N ILE A 46 -12.07 -23.48 -2.25
CA ILE A 46 -11.69 -24.80 -1.74
C ILE A 46 -12.76 -25.22 -0.72
N ALA A 47 -13.48 -26.29 -1.00
CA ALA A 47 -14.43 -26.91 -0.08
C ALA A 47 -13.72 -27.77 0.97
N GLN A 48 -14.38 -28.10 2.09
CA GLN A 48 -13.80 -28.91 3.16
C GLN A 48 -13.34 -30.31 2.71
N ASN A 49 -13.98 -30.85 1.66
CA ASN A 49 -13.58 -32.13 1.06
C ASN A 49 -12.36 -32.01 0.12
N GLY A 50 -11.73 -30.83 0.04
CA GLY A 50 -10.56 -30.57 -0.79
C GLY A 50 -10.86 -30.26 -2.25
N LEU A 51 -12.13 -30.24 -2.67
CA LEU A 51 -12.50 -29.84 -4.02
C LEU A 51 -12.22 -28.36 -4.22
N SER A 52 -11.44 -28.05 -5.26
CA SER A 52 -11.09 -26.70 -5.67
C SER A 52 -11.82 -26.32 -6.96
N GLU A 53 -12.38 -25.11 -7.00
CA GLU A 53 -12.99 -24.53 -8.19
C GLU A 53 -12.54 -23.08 -8.36
N ARG A 54 -12.22 -22.69 -9.60
CA ARG A 54 -11.93 -21.28 -9.93
C ARG A 54 -13.24 -20.52 -10.13
N ILE A 55 -13.47 -19.51 -9.31
CA ILE A 55 -14.63 -18.64 -9.38
C ILE A 55 -14.21 -17.20 -9.69
N ARG A 56 -15.10 -16.45 -10.33
CA ARG A 56 -14.92 -15.02 -10.57
C ARG A 56 -15.61 -14.23 -9.47
N LEU A 57 -14.84 -13.37 -8.81
CA LEU A 57 -15.31 -12.46 -7.78
C LEU A 57 -15.25 -11.02 -8.30
N VAL A 58 -16.02 -10.13 -7.69
CA VAL A 58 -15.97 -8.70 -7.97
C VAL A 58 -15.41 -7.99 -6.75
N ALA A 59 -14.27 -7.33 -6.91
CA ALA A 59 -13.80 -6.36 -5.92
C ALA A 59 -14.29 -4.96 -6.29
N SER A 60 -14.76 -4.23 -5.30
CA SER A 60 -15.13 -2.82 -5.42
C SER A 60 -14.34 -2.01 -4.39
N ILE A 61 -13.82 -0.87 -4.82
CA ILE A 61 -13.12 0.08 -3.96
C ILE A 61 -14.09 1.18 -3.56
N LEU A 62 -14.20 1.44 -2.26
CA LEU A 62 -15.06 2.49 -1.71
C LEU A 62 -14.26 3.34 -0.73
N TYR A 63 -14.57 4.63 -0.61
CA TYR A 63 -14.03 5.46 0.45
C TYR A 63 -15.00 5.44 1.64
N ARG A 64 -14.52 5.00 2.80
CA ARG A 64 -15.33 4.95 4.02
C ARG A 64 -14.45 5.17 5.25
N ASP A 65 -14.98 5.87 6.24
CA ASP A 65 -14.32 6.08 7.54
C ASP A 65 -12.91 6.71 7.41
N GLY A 66 -12.73 7.56 6.40
CA GLY A 66 -11.46 8.26 6.14
C GLY A 66 -10.41 7.47 5.35
N GLY A 67 -10.75 6.27 4.84
CA GLY A 67 -9.82 5.43 4.08
C GLY A 67 -10.48 4.67 2.92
N LEU A 68 -9.65 4.15 2.02
CA LEU A 68 -10.11 3.25 0.96
C LEU A 68 -10.28 1.84 1.52
N ILE A 69 -11.42 1.23 1.23
CA ILE A 69 -11.74 -0.16 1.55
C ILE A 69 -11.98 -0.95 0.26
N ILE A 70 -11.46 -2.17 0.21
CA ILE A 70 -11.83 -3.16 -0.80
C ILE A 70 -12.91 -4.06 -0.24
N ILE A 71 -14.00 -4.18 -0.97
CA ILE A 71 -15.09 -5.12 -0.69
C ILE A 71 -15.11 -6.16 -1.79
N ILE A 72 -14.97 -7.43 -1.41
CA ILE A 72 -15.03 -8.56 -2.34
C ILE A 72 -16.42 -9.18 -2.27
N ARG A 73 -17.08 -9.30 -3.42
CA ARG A 73 -18.43 -9.84 -3.56
C ARG A 73 -18.48 -11.05 -4.47
N HIS A 74 -19.34 -11.99 -4.13
CA HIS A 74 -19.76 -13.11 -4.96
C HIS A 74 -21.29 -13.10 -5.03
N ASN A 75 -21.86 -13.07 -6.24
CA ASN A 75 -23.32 -13.03 -6.44
C ASN A 75 -24.03 -11.99 -5.57
N HIS A 76 -23.51 -10.76 -5.56
CA HIS A 76 -23.99 -9.62 -4.75
C HIS A 76 -23.86 -9.75 -3.23
N LYS A 77 -23.38 -10.88 -2.70
CA LYS A 77 -23.07 -11.05 -1.27
C LYS A 77 -21.63 -10.65 -1.01
N GLU A 78 -21.43 -9.82 0.02
CA GLU A 78 -20.09 -9.49 0.52
C GLU A 78 -19.45 -10.73 1.14
N LEU A 79 -18.30 -11.13 0.62
CA LEU A 79 -17.48 -12.22 1.16
C LEU A 79 -16.49 -11.71 2.19
N ALA A 80 -15.91 -10.53 1.96
CA ALA A 80 -14.98 -9.93 2.89
C ALA A 80 -14.68 -8.47 2.54
N ARG A 81 -14.07 -7.79 3.51
CA ARG A 81 -13.71 -6.38 3.45
C ARG A 81 -12.35 -6.15 4.10
N TRP A 82 -11.52 -5.33 3.47
CA TRP A 82 -10.24 -4.90 4.04
C TRP A 82 -9.96 -3.43 3.73
N PRO A 83 -9.34 -2.70 4.67
CA PRO A 83 -8.67 -1.45 4.33
C PRO A 83 -7.60 -1.71 3.26
N VAL A 84 -7.59 -0.90 2.21
CA VAL A 84 -6.55 -0.95 1.17
C VAL A 84 -5.17 -0.76 1.81
N THR A 85 -5.09 0.10 2.83
CA THR A 85 -3.87 0.32 3.61
C THR A 85 -3.31 -0.97 4.20
N ASP A 86 -4.15 -1.91 4.65
CA ASP A 86 -3.69 -3.15 5.28
C ASP A 86 -3.21 -4.16 4.24
N MET A 87 -3.82 -4.16 3.04
CA MET A 87 -3.39 -4.98 1.91
C MET A 87 -2.10 -4.47 1.27
N LEU A 88 -1.86 -3.16 1.32
CA LEU A 88 -0.64 -2.51 0.82
C LEU A 88 0.46 -2.42 1.90
N ALA A 89 0.09 -2.46 3.18
CA ALA A 89 1.04 -2.47 4.30
C ALA A 89 1.91 -3.72 4.34
N VAL A 90 1.56 -4.74 3.57
CA VAL A 90 2.36 -5.97 3.43
C VAL A 90 3.70 -5.72 2.73
N ASP A 91 3.87 -4.70 1.86
CA ASP A 91 5.21 -4.37 1.33
C ASP A 91 5.36 -3.07 0.53
N ILE A 92 4.37 -2.16 0.52
CA ILE A 92 4.53 -0.88 -0.20
C ILE A 92 5.16 0.12 0.77
N GLY A 93 6.49 0.24 0.70
CA GLY A 93 7.18 1.36 1.31
C GLY A 93 6.53 2.66 0.86
N VAL A 94 6.07 3.50 1.80
CA VAL A 94 5.42 4.79 1.55
C VAL A 94 6.20 5.68 0.56
N GLU A 95 7.50 5.43 0.47
CA GLU A 95 8.43 5.97 -0.51
C GLU A 95 7.99 5.78 -1.97
N GLU A 96 7.42 4.62 -2.34
CA GLU A 96 7.03 4.29 -3.70
C GLU A 96 5.73 5.00 -4.14
N ILE A 97 4.86 5.35 -3.18
CA ILE A 97 3.65 6.15 -3.43
C ILE A 97 4.04 7.60 -3.75
N ILE A 98 5.04 8.13 -3.06
CA ILE A 98 5.54 9.50 -3.24
C ILE A 98 6.30 9.63 -4.56
N ASP A 99 7.04 8.58 -4.94
CA ASP A 99 7.76 8.54 -6.22
C ASP A 99 6.81 8.58 -7.44
N GLN A 100 5.54 8.20 -7.24
CA GLN A 100 4.48 8.24 -8.25
C GLN A 100 3.62 9.51 -8.21
N LEU A 101 3.80 10.39 -7.22
CA LEU A 101 3.09 11.67 -7.21
C LEU A 101 3.47 12.46 -8.46
N PRO A 102 2.49 12.91 -9.29
CA PRO A 102 2.79 13.81 -10.39
C PRO A 102 3.55 15.02 -9.83
N PRO A 103 4.49 15.62 -10.58
CA PRO A 103 5.22 16.79 -10.11
C PRO A 103 4.19 17.84 -9.67
N LEU A 104 4.05 18.02 -8.36
CA LEU A 104 2.94 18.78 -7.75
C LEU A 104 2.99 20.28 -8.08
N LEU A 105 3.98 20.73 -8.86
CA LEU A 105 4.19 22.11 -9.26
C LEU A 105 4.66 22.14 -10.73
N ALA A 106 3.82 22.67 -11.61
CA ALA A 106 4.03 22.76 -13.06
C ALA A 106 5.05 23.84 -13.49
N GLY A 107 6.21 23.92 -12.83
CA GLY A 107 7.16 25.01 -13.11
C GLY A 107 8.64 24.64 -13.10
N ASP A 108 9.08 23.78 -12.17
CA ASP A 108 10.51 23.47 -12.03
C ASP A 108 10.73 22.00 -11.61
N PRO A 109 11.38 21.17 -12.45
CA PRO A 109 11.67 19.76 -12.14
C PRO A 109 12.59 19.60 -10.93
N ILE A 110 13.47 20.56 -10.64
CA ILE A 110 14.35 20.55 -9.46
C ILE A 110 13.50 20.68 -8.19
N ILE A 111 12.56 21.62 -8.16
CA ILE A 111 11.63 21.79 -7.03
C ILE A 111 10.77 20.54 -6.85
N GLY A 112 10.29 19.94 -7.95
CA GLY A 112 9.56 18.68 -7.93
C GLY A 112 10.38 17.53 -7.31
N CYS A 113 11.63 17.37 -7.74
CA CYS A 113 12.56 16.38 -7.17
C CYS A 113 12.86 16.65 -5.68
N ALA A 114 13.02 17.90 -5.28
CA ALA A 114 13.29 18.28 -3.89
C ALA A 114 12.13 17.91 -2.95
N ILE A 115 10.90 18.27 -3.35
CA ILE A 115 9.69 17.97 -2.58
C ILE A 115 9.47 16.46 -2.49
N ARG A 116 9.60 15.74 -3.62
CA ARG A 116 9.46 14.28 -3.68
C ARG A 116 10.49 13.58 -2.78
N ALA A 117 11.76 13.97 -2.88
CA ALA A 117 12.83 13.39 -2.08
C ALA A 117 12.67 13.68 -0.58
N GLY A 118 12.27 14.91 -0.22
CA GLY A 118 11.99 15.30 1.16
C GLY A 118 10.83 14.53 1.77
N LEU A 119 9.69 14.48 1.07
CA LEU A 119 8.52 13.70 1.51
C LEU A 119 8.86 12.22 1.66
N SER A 120 9.58 11.64 0.70
CA SER A 120 9.97 10.22 0.71
C SER A 120 10.86 9.87 1.90
N ALA A 121 11.86 10.71 2.19
CA ALA A 121 12.74 10.50 3.32
C ALA A 121 12.03 10.67 4.68
N VAL A 122 11.19 11.70 4.83
CA VAL A 122 10.46 11.96 6.06
C VAL A 122 9.45 10.84 6.32
N LEU A 123 8.64 10.47 5.32
CA LEU A 123 7.60 9.47 5.50
C LEU A 123 8.15 8.07 5.74
N GLY A 124 9.24 7.68 5.07
CA GLY A 124 9.95 6.43 5.36
C GLY A 124 10.41 6.35 6.83
N GLN A 125 10.99 7.44 7.34
CA GLN A 125 11.44 7.50 8.73
C GLN A 125 10.26 7.57 9.72
N SER A 126 9.18 8.31 9.37
CA SER A 126 7.98 8.39 10.21
C SER A 126 7.32 7.02 10.40
N VAL A 127 7.25 6.19 9.36
CA VAL A 127 6.74 4.82 9.45
C VAL A 127 7.65 3.95 10.32
N GLN A 128 8.97 4.07 10.16
CA GLN A 128 9.92 3.32 10.99
C GLN A 128 9.80 3.72 12.47
N CYS A 129 9.72 5.01 12.77
CA CYS A 129 9.51 5.52 14.12
C CYS A 129 8.14 5.11 14.69
N TYR A 130 7.09 5.11 13.86
CA TYR A 130 5.76 4.66 14.26
C TYR A 130 5.76 3.17 14.65
N ARG A 131 6.41 2.32 13.86
CA ARG A 131 6.57 0.88 14.17
C ARG A 131 7.28 0.65 15.50
N LEU A 132 8.30 1.46 15.82
CA LEU A 132 9.01 1.38 17.11
C LEU A 132 8.13 1.82 18.30
N SER A 133 7.14 2.68 18.06
CA SER A 133 6.19 3.16 19.07
C SER A 133 4.86 2.40 19.12
N SER A 134 4.68 1.34 18.31
CA SER A 134 3.36 0.70 18.12
C SER A 134 2.86 -0.07 19.34
N GLN A 135 3.74 -0.31 20.33
CA GLN A 135 3.42 -1.03 21.57
C GLN A 135 2.93 -0.11 22.71
N MET A 136 2.94 1.22 22.50
CA MET A 136 2.45 2.16 23.51
C MET A 136 0.93 2.29 23.43
N GLU A 137 0.25 2.34 24.58
CA GLU A 137 -1.22 2.34 24.64
C GLU A 137 -1.83 3.72 24.37
N HIS A 138 -1.14 4.80 24.75
CA HIS A 138 -1.67 6.16 24.66
C HIS A 138 -1.23 6.90 23.38
N ILE A 139 -2.20 7.51 22.69
CA ILE A 139 -1.97 8.24 21.43
C ILE A 139 -0.96 9.38 21.59
N MET A 140 -1.03 10.11 22.71
CA MET A 140 -0.12 11.23 22.98
C MET A 140 1.33 10.78 23.19
N GLU A 141 1.53 9.67 23.89
CA GLU A 141 2.85 9.08 24.14
C GLU A 141 3.45 8.54 22.84
N ARG A 142 2.63 7.88 22.01
CA ARG A 142 3.01 7.44 20.66
C ARG A 142 3.46 8.61 19.80
N ALA A 143 2.68 9.70 19.78
CA ALA A 143 3.01 10.88 19.00
C ALA A 143 4.34 11.51 19.46
N MET A 144 4.54 11.64 20.77
CA MET A 144 5.80 12.15 21.32
C MET A 144 6.99 11.23 21.04
N ALA A 145 6.80 9.91 21.11
CA ALA A 145 7.84 8.93 20.79
C ALA A 145 8.24 9.00 19.31
N VAL A 146 7.27 9.14 18.41
CA VAL A 146 7.51 9.33 16.96
C VAL A 146 8.27 10.63 16.72
N LEU A 147 7.84 11.74 17.32
CA LEU A 147 8.53 13.05 17.21
C LEU A 147 9.96 12.99 17.75
N HIS A 148 10.17 12.32 18.88
CA HIS A 148 11.50 12.14 19.47
C HIS A 148 12.41 11.32 18.56
N CYS A 149 11.89 10.21 18.03
CA CYS A 149 12.59 9.37 17.07
C CYS A 149 12.95 10.12 15.78
N LEU A 150 12.03 10.92 15.23
CA LEU A 150 12.29 11.75 14.06
C LEU A 150 13.38 12.79 14.32
N ARG A 151 13.35 13.44 15.49
CA ARG A 151 14.35 14.44 15.89
C ARG A 151 15.75 13.84 15.98
N GLN A 152 15.88 12.64 16.53
CA GLN A 152 17.16 11.92 16.60
C GLN A 152 17.67 11.49 15.23
N ASN A 153 16.77 11.29 14.26
CA ASN A 153 17.07 10.81 12.92
C ASN A 153 17.08 11.92 11.85
N LEU A 154 17.14 13.20 12.22
CA LEU A 154 17.19 14.30 11.25
C LEU A 154 18.38 14.20 10.28
N GLN A 155 19.54 13.79 10.77
CA GLN A 155 20.74 13.65 9.96
C GLN A 155 20.63 12.53 8.89
N PRO A 156 20.24 11.28 9.24
CA PRO A 156 20.00 10.25 8.23
C PRO A 156 18.83 10.57 7.29
N ILE A 157 17.78 11.26 7.76
CA ILE A 157 16.70 11.77 6.88
C ILE A 157 17.28 12.72 5.84
N GLY A 158 18.10 13.70 6.26
CA GLY A 158 18.72 14.67 5.37
C GLY A 158 19.64 14.03 4.32
N MET A 159 20.46 13.05 4.72
CA MET A 159 21.32 12.32 3.78
C MET A 159 20.52 11.49 2.78
N LYS A 160 19.43 10.85 3.23
CA LYS A 160 18.54 10.06 2.36
C LYS A 160 17.79 10.96 1.37
N ALA A 161 17.27 12.09 1.84
CA ALA A 161 16.62 13.10 1.00
C ALA A 161 17.61 13.64 -0.05
N GLY A 162 18.83 13.99 0.35
CA GLY A 162 19.88 14.43 -0.57
C GLY A 162 20.19 13.39 -1.65
N ARG A 163 20.39 12.11 -1.27
CA ARG A 163 20.64 11.03 -2.24
C ARG A 163 19.48 10.85 -3.22
N LYS A 164 18.24 10.86 -2.75
CA LYS A 164 17.05 10.74 -3.61
C LYS A 164 16.89 11.94 -4.54
N PHE A 165 17.16 13.14 -4.04
CA PHE A 165 17.16 14.37 -4.84
C PHE A 165 18.20 14.30 -5.96
N PHE A 166 19.45 13.95 -5.64
CA PHE A 166 20.51 13.77 -6.64
C PHE A 166 20.17 12.68 -7.65
N SER A 167 19.62 11.55 -7.21
CA SER A 167 19.19 10.47 -8.12
C SER A 167 18.04 10.90 -9.03
N CYS A 168 17.12 11.73 -8.55
CA CYS A 168 16.00 12.25 -9.33
C CYS A 168 16.49 13.22 -10.41
N ILE A 169 17.43 14.11 -10.07
CA ILE A 169 18.03 15.06 -11.03
C ILE A 169 18.94 14.36 -12.03
N ALA A 170 19.77 13.41 -11.59
CA ALA A 170 20.70 12.70 -12.48
C ALA A 170 20.01 11.69 -13.42
N GLY A 171 18.75 11.35 -13.15
CA GLY A 171 17.91 10.49 -14.00
C GLY A 171 16.95 11.24 -14.93
N PHE A 172 16.97 12.58 -14.88
CA PHE A 172 16.30 13.47 -15.84
C PHE A 172 17.23 13.77 -17.02
#